data_AF-A0A6B9G3W2-F1
#
_entry.id   AF-A0A6B9G3W2-F1
#
_cell.length_a   1.000
_cell.length_b   1.000
_cell.length_c   1.000
_cell.angle_alpha   90.00
_cell.angle_beta   90.00
_cell.angle_gamma   90.00
#
_symmetry.space_group_name_H-M   'P 1'
#
loop_
_entity.id
_entity.type
_entity.pdbx_description
1 polymer ?
#
loop_
_entity_poly.entity_id
_entity_poly.type
_entity_poly.pdbx_seq_one_letter_code
_entity_poly.pdbx_strand_id
1 'polypeptide(L)'
;MEEPDVTADETLAPNLLNDLRETQAKLEEARAEAASLRVLLALRTHQHDSAWREERRLAAERDDARAQAAAQAAGRDAAGPGPAAAEAVAVAEERAEAVRTVLGAVLASIGQRALDRKRFQDLIARAGRAVPDHGPASARHAVLLTEARRVLGIPQ
;
A
#
# COMPACT_ATOMS: atom_id res chain seq x y z
N MET A 1 101.89 -7.99 8.85
CA MET A 1 101.28 -8.76 7.75
C MET A 1 99.81 -8.80 8.10
N GLU A 2 99.06 -7.82 7.59
CA GLU A 2 97.61 -7.71 7.71
C GLU A 2 97.11 -7.56 6.28
N GLU A 3 96.40 -8.58 5.78
CA GLU A 3 95.73 -8.50 4.48
C GLU A 3 94.49 -7.60 4.63
N PRO A 4 94.26 -6.66 3.70
CA PRO A 4 93.08 -5.83 3.75
C PRO A 4 91.83 -6.67 3.44
N ASP A 5 90.77 -6.43 4.20
CA ASP A 5 89.45 -7.04 4.07
C ASP A 5 88.77 -6.56 2.76
N VAL A 6 89.12 -7.20 1.64
CA VAL A 6 88.54 -6.95 0.30
C VAL A 6 87.09 -7.47 0.21
N THR A 7 86.69 -8.36 1.13
CA THR A 7 85.36 -8.97 1.15
C THR A 7 84.23 -8.02 1.56
N ALA A 8 84.53 -6.96 2.31
CA ALA A 8 83.54 -5.95 2.69
C ALA A 8 83.01 -5.13 1.48
N ASP A 9 83.86 -4.84 0.49
CA ASP A 9 83.50 -4.02 -0.67
C ASP A 9 82.75 -4.85 -1.74
N GLU A 10 83.10 -6.13 -1.90
CA GLU A 10 82.41 -7.05 -2.82
C GLU A 10 80.99 -7.43 -2.39
N THR A 11 80.68 -7.36 -1.09
CA THR A 11 79.34 -7.65 -0.54
C THR A 11 78.43 -6.41 -0.50
N LEU A 12 79.01 -5.21 -0.58
CA LEU A 12 78.28 -3.93 -0.57
C LEU A 12 77.52 -3.69 -1.88
N ALA A 13 78.13 -3.99 -3.03
CA ALA A 13 77.50 -3.90 -4.34
C ALA A 13 76.25 -4.81 -4.51
N PRO A 14 76.26 -6.10 -4.15
CA PRO A 14 75.08 -6.95 -4.24
C PRO A 14 73.99 -6.58 -3.24
N ASN A 15 74.34 -6.03 -2.06
CA ASN A 15 73.34 -5.53 -1.10
C ASN A 15 72.56 -4.33 -1.67
N LEU A 16 73.25 -3.35 -2.28
CA LEU A 16 72.58 -2.21 -2.91
C LEU A 16 71.68 -2.63 -4.08
N LEU A 17 72.10 -3.62 -4.87
CA LEU A 17 71.25 -4.17 -5.94
C LEU A 17 70.00 -4.87 -5.41
N ASN A 18 70.10 -5.55 -4.26
CA ASN A 18 68.95 -6.13 -3.59
C ASN A 18 68.02 -5.06 -3.03
N ASP A 19 68.55 -4.01 -2.40
CA ASP A 19 67.77 -2.87 -1.90
C ASP A 19 67.03 -2.15 -3.05
N LEU A 20 67.69 -1.97 -4.21
CA LEU A 20 67.06 -1.40 -5.40
C LEU A 20 65.93 -2.29 -5.96
N ARG A 21 66.09 -3.62 -5.94
CA ARG A 21 65.02 -4.55 -6.35
C ARG A 21 63.87 -4.54 -5.36
N GLU A 22 64.16 -4.48 -4.06
CA GLU A 22 63.13 -4.44 -3.02
C GLU A 22 62.33 -3.13 -3.09
N THR A 23 63.00 -1.99 -3.27
CA THR A 23 62.33 -0.71 -3.47
C THR A 23 61.53 -0.67 -4.77
N GLN A 24 62.02 -1.28 -5.85
CA GLN A 24 61.27 -1.43 -7.09
C GLN A 24 60.01 -2.29 -6.91
N ALA A 25 60.11 -3.41 -6.18
CA ALA A 25 58.95 -4.25 -5.87
C ALA A 25 57.89 -3.50 -5.05
N LYS A 26 58.33 -2.77 -4.01
CA LYS A 26 57.45 -1.91 -3.19
C LYS A 26 56.76 -0.82 -4.01
N LEU A 27 57.46 -0.23 -4.98
CA LEU A 27 56.88 0.77 -5.87
C LEU A 27 55.79 0.19 -6.76
N GLU A 28 56.01 -0.99 -7.33
CA GLU A 28 55.00 -1.66 -8.17
C GLU A 28 53.79 -2.12 -7.35
N GLU A 29 54.01 -2.61 -6.13
CA GLU A 29 52.93 -2.92 -5.19
C GLU A 29 52.09 -1.68 -4.85
N ALA A 30 52.73 -0.57 -4.48
CA ALA A 30 52.05 0.68 -4.19
C ALA A 30 51.28 1.23 -5.41
N ARG A 31 51.80 1.02 -6.63
CA ARG A 31 51.10 1.39 -7.88
C ARG A 31 49.87 0.52 -8.11
N ALA A 32 49.98 -0.79 -7.86
CA ALA A 32 48.85 -1.71 -7.96
C ALA A 32 47.76 -1.38 -6.93
N GLU A 33 48.14 -1.06 -5.69
CA GLU A 33 47.22 -0.59 -4.65
C GLU A 33 46.55 0.74 -5.03
N ALA A 34 47.31 1.72 -5.53
CA ALA A 34 46.74 2.98 -5.99
C ALA A 34 45.75 2.79 -7.14
N ALA A 35 46.02 1.84 -8.06
CA ALA A 35 45.10 1.50 -9.14
C ALA A 35 43.80 0.86 -8.61
N SER A 36 43.90 -0.08 -7.66
CA SER A 36 42.73 -0.73 -7.08
C SER A 36 41.84 0.26 -6.32
N LEU A 37 42.44 1.18 -5.55
CA LEU A 37 41.72 2.22 -4.83
C LEU A 37 41.01 3.19 -5.77
N ARG A 38 41.62 3.56 -6.90
CA ARG A 38 40.97 4.39 -7.92
C ARG A 38 39.73 3.72 -8.51
N VAL A 39 39.80 2.41 -8.78
CA VAL A 39 38.65 1.64 -9.27
C VAL A 39 37.54 1.61 -8.23
N LEU A 40 37.88 1.36 -6.96
CA LEU A 40 36.91 1.35 -5.86
C LEU A 40 36.23 2.72 -5.68
N LEU A 41 37.01 3.81 -5.76
CA LEU A 41 36.46 5.17 -5.69
C LEU A 41 35.50 5.43 -6.86
N ALA A 42 35.90 5.12 -8.09
CA ALA A 42 35.07 5.32 -9.28
C ALA A 42 33.76 4.52 -9.19
N LEU A 43 33.82 3.27 -8.73
CA LEU A 43 32.64 2.44 -8.51
C LEU A 43 31.72 3.05 -7.44
N ARG A 44 32.29 3.50 -6.32
CA ARG A 44 31.53 4.14 -5.22
C ARG A 44 30.82 5.41 -5.69
N THR A 45 31.48 6.27 -6.45
CA THR A 45 30.88 7.49 -7.00
C THR A 45 29.78 7.14 -7.99
N HIS A 46 30.04 6.19 -8.89
CA HIS A 46 29.03 5.75 -9.85
C HIS A 46 27.77 5.19 -9.17
N GLN A 47 27.94 4.38 -8.12
CA GLN A 47 26.84 3.84 -7.32
C GLN A 47 26.04 4.95 -6.60
N HIS A 48 26.74 5.97 -6.09
CA HIS A 48 26.08 7.11 -5.46
C HIS A 48 25.25 7.92 -6.49
N ASP A 49 25.83 8.18 -7.66
CA ASP A 49 25.16 8.91 -8.74
C ASP A 49 23.97 8.14 -9.33
N SER A 50 24.04 6.82 -9.40
CA SER A 50 22.89 6.00 -9.81
C SER A 50 21.78 6.04 -8.77
N ALA A 51 22.12 5.86 -7.47
CA ALA A 51 21.13 5.92 -6.40
C ALA A 51 20.41 7.27 -6.35
N TRP A 52 21.16 8.37 -6.46
CA TRP A 52 20.57 9.71 -6.47
C TRP A 52 19.65 9.93 -7.68
N ARG A 53 19.99 9.40 -8.86
CA ARG A 53 19.12 9.47 -10.04
C ARG A 53 17.84 8.65 -9.88
N GLU A 54 17.93 7.47 -9.28
CA GLU A 54 16.77 6.63 -9.00
C GLU A 54 15.82 7.29 -8.00
N GLU A 55 16.35 7.86 -6.91
CA GLU A 55 15.55 8.60 -5.94
C GLU A 55 14.80 9.77 -6.59
N ARG A 56 15.48 10.54 -7.45
CA ARG A 56 14.84 11.63 -8.20
C ARG A 56 13.76 11.16 -9.14
N ARG A 57 13.97 10.02 -9.82
CA ARG A 57 12.97 9.43 -10.71
C ARG A 57 11.74 8.98 -9.91
N LEU A 58 11.93 8.26 -8.81
CA LEU A 58 10.84 7.80 -7.94
C LEU A 58 10.08 8.99 -7.32
N ALA A 59 10.77 10.07 -6.97
CA ALA A 59 10.13 11.29 -6.49
C ALA A 59 9.21 11.91 -7.57
N ALA A 60 9.71 12.03 -8.81
CA ALA A 60 8.91 12.53 -9.93
C ALA A 60 7.69 11.64 -10.20
N GLU A 61 7.86 10.31 -10.25
CA GLU A 61 6.75 9.35 -10.43
C GLU A 61 5.70 9.47 -9.32
N ARG A 62 6.11 9.71 -8.07
CA ARG A 62 5.21 9.94 -6.94
C ARG A 62 4.45 11.25 -7.05
N ASP A 63 5.11 12.31 -7.49
CA ASP A 63 4.49 13.61 -7.66
C ASP A 63 3.51 13.61 -8.84
N ASP A 64 3.84 12.92 -9.93
CA ASP A 64 2.93 12.68 -11.05
C ASP A 64 1.70 11.87 -10.61
N ALA A 65 1.90 10.80 -9.83
CA ALA A 65 0.80 10.01 -9.29
C ALA A 65 -0.10 10.83 -8.35
N ARG A 66 0.49 11.70 -7.53
CA ARG A 66 -0.27 12.65 -6.68
C ARG A 66 -1.03 13.65 -7.52
N ALA A 67 -0.44 14.20 -8.58
CA ALA A 67 -1.10 15.13 -9.48
C ALA A 67 -2.28 14.47 -10.21
N GLN A 68 -2.10 13.23 -10.68
CA GLN A 68 -3.18 12.45 -11.29
C GLN A 68 -4.30 12.15 -10.29
N ALA A 69 -3.96 11.75 -9.06
CA ALA A 69 -4.95 11.51 -8.01
C ALA A 69 -5.72 12.79 -7.65
N ALA A 70 -5.03 13.94 -7.55
CA ALA A 70 -5.65 15.23 -7.32
C ALA A 70 -6.57 15.64 -8.49
N ALA A 71 -6.15 15.42 -9.74
CA ALA A 71 -6.97 15.69 -10.92
C ALA A 71 -8.21 14.78 -10.97
N GLN A 72 -8.09 13.51 -10.62
CA GLN A 72 -9.23 12.60 -10.51
C GLN A 72 -10.19 13.00 -9.40
N ALA A 73 -9.68 13.41 -8.24
CA ALA A 73 -10.49 13.90 -7.13
C ALA A 73 -11.25 15.17 -7.53
N ALA A 74 -10.55 16.16 -8.09
CA ALA A 74 -11.17 17.38 -8.59
C ALA A 74 -12.22 17.10 -9.69
N GLY A 75 -11.96 16.12 -10.57
CA GLY A 75 -12.91 15.66 -11.57
C GLY A 75 -14.16 15.01 -10.97
N ARG A 76 -14.02 14.22 -9.90
CA ARG A 76 -15.17 13.64 -9.17
C ARG A 76 -15.97 14.71 -8.44
N ASP A 77 -15.28 15.65 -7.80
CA ASP A 77 -15.92 16.75 -7.08
C ASP A 77 -16.69 17.67 -8.04
N ALA A 78 -16.13 17.93 -9.22
CA ALA A 78 -16.78 18.69 -10.29
C ALA A 78 -17.95 17.95 -10.95
N ALA A 79 -17.84 16.62 -11.11
CA ALA A 79 -18.93 15.79 -11.65
C ALA A 79 -20.07 15.58 -10.63
N GLY A 80 -19.82 15.82 -9.34
CA GLY A 80 -20.73 15.49 -8.25
C GLY A 80 -21.06 14.00 -8.16
N PRO A 81 -21.79 13.55 -7.12
CA PRO A 81 -22.43 12.25 -7.19
C PRO A 81 -23.43 12.28 -8.35
N GLY A 82 -23.13 11.55 -9.42
CA GLY A 82 -24.03 11.43 -10.56
C GLY A 82 -25.43 10.96 -10.11
N PRO A 83 -26.49 11.22 -10.91
CA PRO A 83 -27.87 10.91 -10.52
C PRO A 83 -28.05 9.43 -10.12
N ALA A 84 -27.34 8.51 -10.76
CA ALA A 84 -27.34 7.09 -10.42
C ALA A 84 -26.71 6.78 -9.04
N ALA A 85 -25.68 7.52 -8.62
CA ALA A 85 -25.06 7.35 -7.31
C ALA A 85 -25.97 7.89 -6.19
N ALA A 86 -26.62 9.04 -6.43
CA ALA A 86 -27.60 9.60 -5.51
C ALA A 86 -28.83 8.66 -5.35
N GLU A 87 -29.32 8.10 -6.44
CA GLU A 87 -30.41 7.12 -6.41
C GLU A 87 -30.00 5.83 -5.67
N ALA A 88 -28.77 5.34 -5.88
CA ALA A 88 -28.26 4.17 -5.16
C ALA A 88 -28.16 4.41 -3.65
N VAL A 89 -27.72 5.61 -3.22
CA VAL A 89 -27.70 6.01 -1.80
C VAL A 89 -29.12 6.06 -1.25
N ALA A 90 -30.06 6.70 -1.97
CA ALA A 90 -31.46 6.76 -1.55
C ALA A 90 -32.06 5.35 -1.40
N VAL A 91 -31.82 4.45 -2.36
CA VAL A 91 -32.26 3.04 -2.25
C VAL A 91 -31.65 2.35 -1.02
N ALA A 92 -30.36 2.59 -0.72
CA ALA A 92 -29.70 1.99 0.43
C ALA A 92 -30.27 2.50 1.76
N GLU A 93 -30.55 3.79 1.88
CA GLU A 93 -31.19 4.41 3.05
C GLU A 93 -32.60 3.85 3.25
N GLU A 94 -33.37 3.72 2.17
CA GLU A 94 -34.72 3.16 2.19
C GLU A 94 -34.70 1.70 2.65
N ARG A 95 -33.75 0.88 2.18
CA ARG A 95 -33.55 -0.49 2.67
C ARG A 95 -33.20 -0.53 4.15
N ALA A 96 -32.32 0.35 4.62
CA ALA A 96 -31.96 0.43 6.04
C ALA A 96 -33.17 0.80 6.92
N GLU A 97 -34.03 1.70 6.45
CA GLU A 97 -35.27 2.07 7.14
C GLU A 97 -36.26 0.91 7.22
N ALA A 98 -36.39 0.12 6.14
CA ALA A 98 -37.19 -1.10 6.17
C ALA A 98 -36.67 -2.11 7.21
N VAL A 99 -35.36 -2.32 7.30
CA VAL A 99 -34.76 -3.20 8.34
C VAL A 99 -35.06 -2.67 9.75
N ARG A 100 -34.89 -1.37 10.00
CA ARG A 100 -35.25 -0.74 11.28
C ARG A 100 -36.72 -0.96 11.64
N THR A 101 -37.61 -0.83 10.66
CA THR A 101 -39.05 -1.08 10.84
C THR A 101 -39.32 -2.53 11.20
N VAL A 102 -38.67 -3.50 10.53
CA VAL A 102 -38.82 -4.92 10.87
C VAL A 102 -38.32 -5.19 12.29
N LEU A 103 -37.14 -4.71 12.66
CA LEU A 103 -36.58 -4.90 14.00
C LEU A 103 -37.48 -4.27 15.08
N GLY A 104 -38.02 -3.07 14.83
CA GLY A 104 -39.00 -2.44 15.72
C GLY A 104 -40.28 -3.28 15.87
N ALA A 105 -40.79 -3.85 14.78
CA ALA A 105 -41.95 -4.74 14.81
C ALA A 105 -41.66 -6.05 15.55
N VAL A 106 -40.46 -6.63 15.39
CA VAL A 106 -40.01 -7.81 16.15
C VAL A 106 -40.00 -7.48 17.63
N LEU A 107 -39.31 -6.42 18.05
CA LEU A 107 -39.20 -6.02 19.45
C LEU A 107 -40.59 -5.75 20.08
N ALA A 108 -41.48 -5.08 19.36
CA ALA A 108 -42.84 -4.82 19.81
C ALA A 108 -43.72 -6.08 19.91
N SER A 109 -43.31 -7.17 19.26
CA SER A 109 -44.06 -8.44 19.20
C SER A 109 -43.46 -9.54 20.07
N ILE A 110 -42.34 -9.29 20.76
CA ILE A 110 -41.78 -10.23 21.74
C ILE A 110 -42.65 -10.22 23.00
N GLY A 111 -43.28 -11.35 23.31
CA GLY A 111 -43.97 -11.59 24.58
C GLY A 111 -43.05 -12.27 25.62
N GLN A 112 -43.60 -12.62 26.78
CA GLN A 112 -42.81 -13.19 27.89
C GLN A 112 -42.14 -14.54 27.58
N ARG A 113 -42.63 -15.30 26.60
CA ARG A 113 -42.10 -16.64 26.26
C ARG A 113 -41.75 -16.84 24.78
N ALA A 114 -42.32 -16.04 23.87
CA ALA A 114 -42.15 -16.20 22.43
C ALA A 114 -42.59 -14.95 21.65
N LEU A 115 -42.26 -14.92 20.35
CA LEU A 115 -42.75 -13.94 19.39
C LEU A 115 -44.23 -14.16 19.07
N ASP A 116 -45.05 -13.13 19.26
CA ASP A 116 -46.43 -13.09 18.77
C ASP A 116 -46.44 -12.86 17.25
N ARG A 117 -46.63 -13.96 16.51
CA ARG A 117 -46.63 -13.96 15.04
C ARG A 117 -47.74 -13.09 14.46
N LYS A 118 -48.92 -13.05 15.08
CA LYS A 118 -50.07 -12.31 14.56
C LYS A 118 -49.80 -10.82 14.70
N ARG A 119 -49.35 -10.39 15.88
CA ARG A 119 -48.97 -8.99 16.13
C ARG A 119 -47.84 -8.53 15.22
N PHE A 120 -46.83 -9.37 15.01
CA PHE A 120 -45.74 -9.05 14.08
C PHE A 120 -46.25 -8.88 12.64
N GLN A 121 -47.06 -9.81 12.15
CA GLN A 121 -47.63 -9.74 10.80
C GLN A 121 -48.51 -8.50 10.61
N ASP A 122 -49.32 -8.14 11.59
CA ASP A 122 -50.16 -6.93 11.54
C ASP A 122 -49.32 -5.66 11.44
N LEU A 123 -48.22 -5.57 12.21
CA LEU A 123 -47.29 -4.43 12.17
C LEU A 123 -46.56 -4.34 10.81
N ILE A 124 -46.06 -5.46 10.29
CA ILE A 124 -45.41 -5.49 8.97
C ILE A 124 -46.40 -5.19 7.84
N ALA A 125 -47.62 -5.72 7.88
CA ALA A 125 -48.64 -5.44 6.88
C ALA A 125 -49.05 -3.96 6.88
N ARG A 126 -49.14 -3.33 8.07
CA ARG A 126 -49.37 -1.89 8.18
C ARG A 126 -48.20 -1.08 7.63
N ALA A 127 -46.97 -1.49 7.92
CA ALA A 127 -45.77 -0.85 7.37
C ALA A 127 -45.71 -0.96 5.84
N GLY A 128 -45.97 -2.16 5.29
CA GLY A 128 -45.98 -2.39 3.85
C GLY A 128 -47.03 -1.56 3.11
N ARG A 129 -48.23 -1.36 3.68
CA ARG A 129 -49.25 -0.47 3.10
C ARG A 129 -48.85 1.02 3.06
N ALA A 130 -47.89 1.43 3.88
CA ALA A 130 -47.39 2.81 3.91
C ALA A 130 -46.22 3.03 2.93
N VAL A 131 -45.72 1.98 2.28
CA VAL A 131 -44.60 2.07 1.34
C VAL A 131 -45.12 2.45 -0.07
N PRO A 132 -44.56 3.49 -0.70
CA PRO A 132 -44.85 3.83 -2.10
C PRO A 132 -44.40 2.74 -3.09
N ASP A 133 -45.15 2.55 -4.17
CA ASP A 133 -44.87 1.52 -5.19
C ASP A 133 -43.81 1.92 -6.22
N HIS A 134 -43.33 3.17 -6.19
CA HIS A 134 -42.40 3.72 -7.17
C HIS A 134 -41.23 4.45 -6.52
N GLY A 135 -40.13 4.57 -7.27
CA GLY A 135 -38.92 5.25 -6.83
C GLY A 135 -38.11 4.45 -5.81
N PRO A 136 -37.11 5.09 -5.17
CA PRO A 136 -36.19 4.41 -4.24
C PRO A 136 -36.92 3.80 -3.03
N ALA A 137 -38.06 4.38 -2.63
CA ALA A 137 -38.88 3.90 -1.53
C ALA A 137 -39.52 2.53 -1.79
N SER A 138 -39.75 2.17 -3.05
CA SER A 138 -40.28 0.85 -3.42
C SER A 138 -39.34 -0.30 -3.00
N ALA A 139 -38.04 -0.02 -2.83
CA ALA A 139 -37.08 -1.00 -2.34
C ALA A 139 -37.42 -1.51 -0.92
N ARG A 140 -38.18 -0.75 -0.13
CA ARG A 140 -38.67 -1.17 1.19
C ARG A 140 -39.57 -2.40 1.10
N HIS A 141 -40.40 -2.54 0.06
CA HIS A 141 -41.31 -3.69 -0.08
C HIS A 141 -40.56 -5.02 -0.13
N ALA A 142 -39.48 -5.08 -0.92
CA ALA A 142 -38.66 -6.28 -1.06
C ALA A 142 -37.97 -6.65 0.26
N VAL A 143 -37.45 -5.67 0.98
CA VAL A 143 -36.80 -5.89 2.28
C VAL A 143 -37.79 -6.32 3.36
N LEU A 144 -38.94 -5.63 3.48
CA LEU A 144 -39.98 -5.99 4.45
C LEU A 144 -40.45 -7.42 4.23
N LEU A 145 -40.67 -7.84 2.98
CA LEU A 145 -41.10 -9.21 2.66
C LEU A 145 -40.01 -10.24 3.00
N THR A 146 -38.76 -9.97 2.59
CA THR A 146 -37.63 -10.88 2.79
C THR A 146 -37.34 -11.08 4.28
N GLU A 147 -37.24 -9.99 5.03
CA GLU A 147 -36.95 -10.03 6.46
C GLU A 147 -38.12 -10.59 7.27
N ALA A 148 -39.37 -10.29 6.90
CA ALA A 148 -40.53 -10.89 7.56
C ALA A 148 -40.60 -12.40 7.37
N ARG A 149 -40.29 -12.91 6.16
CA ARG A 149 -40.20 -14.36 5.90
C ARG A 149 -39.12 -15.01 6.75
N ARG A 150 -37.95 -14.37 6.85
CA ARG A 150 -36.84 -14.82 7.70
C ARG A 150 -37.23 -14.92 9.17
N VAL A 151 -37.89 -13.90 9.71
CA VAL A 151 -38.38 -13.88 11.10
C VAL A 151 -39.44 -14.97 11.35
N LEU A 152 -40.32 -15.20 10.38
CA LEU A 152 -41.36 -16.23 10.48
C LEU A 152 -40.86 -17.66 10.21
N GLY A 153 -39.60 -17.83 9.81
CA GLY A 153 -39.00 -19.13 9.49
C GLY A 153 -39.54 -19.75 8.20
N ILE A 154 -40.02 -18.94 7.25
CA ILE A 154 -40.54 -19.40 5.96
C ILE A 154 -39.33 -19.54 5.01
N PRO A 155 -39.11 -20.72 4.39
CA PRO A 155 -38.01 -20.91 3.44
C PRO A 155 -38.15 -20.00 2.21
N GLN A 156 -37.01 -19.59 1.63
CA GLN A 156 -36.94 -18.68 0.49
C GLN A 156 -37.31 -19.36 -0.83
#